data_AF-A0A920PJ79-F1
#
_entry.id   AF-A0A920PJ79-F1
#
_cell.length_a   1.000
_cell.length_b   1.000
_cell.length_c   1.000
_cell.angle_alpha   90.00
_cell.angle_beta   90.00
_cell.angle_gamma   90.00
#
_symmetry.space_group_name_H-M   'P 1'
#
loop_
_entity.id
_entity.type
_entity.pdbx_description
1 polymer ?
#
loop_
_entity_poly.entity_id
_entity_poly.type
_entity_poly.pdbx_seq_one_letter_code
_entity_poly.pdbx_strand_id
1 'polypeptide(L)'
;MPVSPVDRAKVRLALASLETDIVFPAIEFDQSIGTRIENSMRKKLRSALNASADLFSVNKHFLNDDFTIIDCVLAPILWRLEYFGINLTSDHKHMKDYMERVFSREAFQHSLTEDEEEMHL
;
A
#
# COMPACT_ATOMS: atom_id res chain seq x y z
N MET A 1 0.19 -9.74 14.82
CA MET A 1 -0.71 -8.91 15.66
C MET A 1 -0.04 -8.67 17.01
N PRO A 2 -0.06 -7.45 17.57
CA PRO A 2 0.60 -7.15 18.83
C PRO A 2 0.06 -7.95 20.04
N VAL A 3 0.91 -8.20 21.03
CA VAL A 3 0.54 -8.90 22.28
C VAL A 3 -0.22 -7.97 23.24
N SER A 4 0.09 -6.68 23.23
CA SER A 4 -0.58 -5.66 24.04
C SER A 4 -2.00 -5.37 23.49
N PRO A 5 -3.04 -5.37 24.34
CA PRO A 5 -4.39 -4.97 23.92
C PRO A 5 -4.46 -3.55 23.33
N VAL A 6 -3.66 -2.63 23.88
CA VAL A 6 -3.61 -1.23 23.42
C VAL A 6 -3.05 -1.16 22.00
N ASP A 7 -1.95 -1.87 21.73
CA ASP A 7 -1.33 -1.84 20.41
C ASP A 7 -2.19 -2.58 19.37
N ARG A 8 -2.91 -3.64 19.78
CA ARG A 8 -3.96 -4.23 18.92
C ARG A 8 -5.06 -3.25 18.57
N ALA A 9 -5.49 -2.41 19.52
CA ALA A 9 -6.52 -1.41 19.26
C ALA A 9 -6.01 -0.36 18.26
N LYS A 10 -4.77 0.12 18.41
CA LYS A 10 -4.12 1.03 17.46
C LYS A 10 -4.01 0.43 16.06
N VAL A 11 -3.56 -0.82 15.95
CA VAL A 11 -3.46 -1.52 14.66
C VAL A 11 -4.84 -1.64 14.00
N ARG A 12 -5.88 -2.01 14.75
CA ARG A 12 -7.24 -2.09 14.21
C ARG A 12 -7.79 -0.75 13.74
N LEU A 13 -7.51 0.32 14.50
CA LEU A 13 -7.89 1.67 14.10
C LEU A 13 -7.20 2.08 12.80
N ALA A 14 -5.89 1.83 12.70
CA ALA A 14 -5.12 2.09 11.49
C ALA A 14 -5.64 1.30 10.29
N LEU A 15 -6.00 0.02 10.47
CA LEU A 15 -6.63 -0.78 9.42
C LEU A 15 -7.96 -0.20 8.95
N ALA A 16 -8.83 0.25 9.86
CA ALA A 16 -10.12 0.84 9.51
C ALA A 16 -9.97 2.16 8.71
N SER A 17 -9.01 3.00 9.09
CA SER A 17 -8.66 4.21 8.32
C SER A 17 -8.11 3.82 6.95
N LEU A 18 -7.15 2.89 6.90
CA LEU A 18 -6.52 2.45 5.66
C LEU A 18 -7.53 1.83 4.69
N GLU A 19 -8.49 1.07 5.21
CA GLU A 19 -9.56 0.46 4.42
C GLU A 19 -10.36 1.53 3.66
N THR A 20 -10.72 2.61 4.34
CA THR A 20 -11.49 3.71 3.75
C THR A 20 -10.65 4.57 2.81
N ASP A 21 -9.43 4.90 3.22
CA ASP A 21 -8.62 5.92 2.55
C ASP A 21 -7.81 5.38 1.37
N ILE A 22 -7.43 4.10 1.40
CA ILE A 22 -6.52 3.51 0.40
C ILE A 22 -7.11 2.24 -0.22
N VAL A 23 -7.61 1.29 0.58
CA VAL A 23 -8.07 -0.01 0.06
C VAL A 23 -9.30 0.13 -0.83
N PHE A 24 -10.37 0.79 -0.36
CA PHE A 24 -11.57 0.98 -1.19
C PHE A 24 -11.28 1.76 -2.47
N PRO A 25 -10.53 2.89 -2.46
CA PRO A 25 -10.14 3.56 -3.70
C PRO A 25 -9.33 2.70 -4.66
N ALA A 26 -8.45 1.83 -4.16
CA ALA A 26 -7.67 0.92 -5.00
C ALA A 26 -8.56 -0.16 -5.64
N ILE A 27 -9.50 -0.74 -4.88
CA ILE A 27 -10.47 -1.70 -5.42
C ILE A 27 -11.40 -1.05 -6.44
N GLU A 28 -11.93 0.14 -6.12
CA GLU A 28 -12.75 0.93 -7.05
C GLU A 28 -12.00 1.24 -8.35
N PHE A 29 -10.69 1.50 -8.26
CA PHE A 29 -9.87 1.75 -9.44
C PHE A 29 -9.69 0.48 -10.27
N ASP A 30 -9.31 -0.64 -9.64
CA ASP A 30 -9.09 -1.92 -10.32
C ASP A 30 -10.34 -2.40 -11.09
N GLN A 31 -11.53 -2.10 -10.56
CA GLN A 31 -12.81 -2.42 -11.19
C GLN A 31 -13.32 -1.35 -12.16
N SER A 32 -12.65 -0.19 -12.24
CA SER A 32 -13.12 0.91 -13.07
C SER A 32 -12.90 0.62 -14.55
N ILE A 33 -13.91 0.94 -15.36
CA ILE A 33 -13.86 0.78 -16.81
C ILE A 33 -14.12 2.14 -17.44
N GLY A 34 -13.19 2.58 -18.29
CA GLY A 34 -13.34 3.77 -19.11
C GLY A 34 -12.48 4.92 -18.61
N THR A 35 -11.81 5.54 -19.58
CA THR A 35 -10.70 6.49 -19.36
C THR A 35 -11.02 7.64 -18.41
N ARG A 36 -12.27 8.13 -18.37
CA ARG A 36 -12.65 9.22 -17.46
C ARG A 36 -12.72 8.78 -16.00
N ILE A 37 -13.27 7.59 -15.74
CA ILE A 37 -13.44 7.06 -14.37
C ILE A 37 -12.07 6.62 -13.84
N GLU A 38 -11.30 5.88 -14.64
CA GLU A 38 -9.93 5.47 -14.33
C GLU A 38 -9.04 6.67 -13.96
N ASN A 39 -9.07 7.76 -14.74
CA ASN A 39 -8.30 8.97 -14.43
C ASN A 39 -8.73 9.65 -13.12
N SER A 40 -10.02 9.58 -12.78
CA SER A 40 -10.53 10.11 -11.52
C SER A 40 -10.04 9.27 -10.33
N MET A 41 -10.16 7.94 -10.45
CA MET A 41 -9.72 7.00 -9.41
C MET A 41 -8.21 7.03 -9.21
N ARG A 42 -7.43 7.11 -10.29
CA ARG A 42 -5.98 7.33 -10.26
C ARG A 42 -5.59 8.56 -9.45
N LYS A 43 -6.29 9.68 -9.66
CA LYS A 43 -6.05 10.92 -8.90
C LYS A 43 -6.41 10.76 -7.42
N LYS A 44 -7.53 10.10 -7.13
CA LYS A 44 -8.00 9.83 -5.75
C LYS A 44 -6.96 8.99 -4.99
N LEU A 45 -6.56 7.84 -5.54
CA LEU A 45 -5.58 6.95 -4.92
C LEU A 45 -4.21 7.64 -4.77
N ARG A 46 -3.74 8.34 -5.81
CA ARG A 46 -2.49 9.11 -5.73
C ARG A 46 -2.54 10.17 -4.63
N SER A 47 -3.66 10.88 -4.48
CA SER A 47 -3.82 11.87 -3.42
C SER A 47 -3.77 11.25 -2.03
N ALA A 48 -4.38 10.08 -1.83
CA ALA A 48 -4.34 9.36 -0.56
C ALA A 48 -2.94 8.86 -0.20
N LEU A 49 -2.19 8.35 -1.18
CA LEU A 49 -0.79 7.96 -1.00
C LEU A 49 0.11 9.16 -0.66
N ASN A 50 -0.08 10.30 -1.34
CA ASN A 50 0.64 11.53 -1.02
C ASN A 50 0.34 12.00 0.41
N ALA A 51 -0.92 11.94 0.84
CA ALA A 51 -1.34 12.36 2.19
C ALA A 51 -0.77 11.47 3.30
N SER A 52 -0.41 10.23 2.98
CA SER A 52 0.22 9.26 3.90
C SER A 52 1.74 9.15 3.74
N ALA A 53 2.36 9.91 2.83
CA ALA A 53 3.77 9.78 2.49
C ALA A 53 4.72 9.95 3.70
N ASP A 54 4.44 10.93 4.56
CA ASP A 54 5.27 11.20 5.75
C ASP A 54 5.22 10.05 6.77
N LEU A 55 4.14 9.26 6.80
CA LEU A 55 3.98 8.13 7.72
C LEU A 55 4.99 7.02 7.45
N PHE A 56 5.47 6.88 6.21
CA PHE A 56 6.51 5.90 5.84
C PHE A 56 7.90 6.24 6.42
N SER A 57 8.10 7.46 6.91
CA SER A 57 9.36 7.91 7.51
C SER A 57 9.42 7.68 9.03
N VAL A 58 8.27 7.44 9.67
CA VAL A 58 8.16 7.40 11.14
C VAL A 58 8.75 6.11 11.72
N ASN A 59 8.46 4.98 11.08
CA ASN A 59 8.88 3.65 11.53
C ASN A 59 9.42 2.80 10.36
N LYS A 60 10.08 1.69 10.69
CA LYS A 60 10.61 0.76 9.68
C LYS A 60 9.51 0.12 8.83
N HIS A 61 8.39 -0.23 9.45
CA HIS A 61 7.18 -0.77 8.82
C HIS A 61 6.04 0.24 9.02
N PHE A 62 4.89 0.07 8.37
CA PHE A 62 3.87 1.10 8.38
C PHE A 62 3.25 1.24 9.79
N LEU A 63 3.48 2.40 10.41
CA LEU A 63 3.06 2.77 11.78
C LEU A 63 3.61 1.88 12.91
N ASN A 64 4.55 0.97 12.63
CA ASN A 64 5.11 0.04 13.61
C ASN A 64 6.58 -0.28 13.28
N ASP A 65 7.39 -0.59 14.29
CA ASP A 65 8.77 -1.04 14.07
C ASP A 65 8.86 -2.47 13.54
N ASP A 66 7.90 -3.31 13.95
CA ASP A 66 7.77 -4.70 13.50
C ASP A 66 6.78 -4.81 12.33
N PHE A 67 6.97 -5.84 11.50
CA PHE A 67 6.06 -6.17 10.41
C PHE A 67 4.71 -6.67 10.97
N THR A 68 3.61 -6.10 10.49
CA THR A 68 2.26 -6.39 10.94
C THR A 68 1.30 -6.67 9.78
N ILE A 69 0.04 -6.94 10.11
CA ILE A 69 -1.02 -7.12 9.11
C ILE A 69 -1.29 -5.84 8.30
N ILE A 70 -0.95 -4.65 8.81
CA ILE A 70 -1.12 -3.40 8.06
C ILE A 70 -0.23 -3.42 6.81
N ASP A 71 1.00 -3.93 6.95
CA ASP A 71 1.94 -4.07 5.85
C ASP A 71 1.43 -5.07 4.81
N CYS A 72 0.82 -6.18 5.26
CA CYS A 72 0.18 -7.17 4.38
C CYS A 72 -0.99 -6.58 3.58
N VAL A 73 -1.72 -5.61 4.13
CA VAL A 73 -2.83 -4.94 3.42
C VAL A 73 -2.31 -3.93 2.41
N LEU A 74 -1.25 -3.20 2.76
CA LEU A 74 -0.64 -2.20 1.89
C LEU A 74 0.13 -2.80 0.71
N ALA A 75 0.88 -3.87 0.94
CA ALA A 75 1.86 -4.37 -0.03
C ALA A 75 1.25 -4.70 -1.41
N PRO A 76 0.11 -5.40 -1.53
CA PRO A 76 -0.47 -5.71 -2.84
C PRO A 76 -0.94 -4.48 -3.62
N ILE A 77 -1.37 -3.42 -2.93
CA ILE A 77 -1.78 -2.15 -3.54
C ILE A 77 -0.54 -1.40 -4.06
N LEU A 78 0.52 -1.37 -3.25
CA LEU A 78 1.78 -0.73 -3.64
C LEU A 78 2.47 -1.47 -4.79
N TRP A 79 2.34 -2.80 -4.86
CA TRP A 79 2.83 -3.60 -5.98
C TRP A 79 2.17 -3.23 -7.31
N ARG A 80 0.89 -2.84 -7.28
CA ARG A 80 0.09 -2.52 -8.47
C ARG A 80 0.18 -1.06 -8.93
N LEU A 81 1.01 -0.21 -8.30
CA LEU A 81 1.04 1.22 -8.62
C LEU A 81 1.40 1.51 -10.08
N GLU A 82 2.35 0.76 -10.66
CA GLU A 82 2.73 0.94 -12.07
C GLU A 82 1.61 0.50 -13.02
N TYR A 83 0.93 -0.60 -12.71
CA TYR A 83 -0.27 -1.05 -13.42
C TYR A 83 -1.40 0.01 -13.37
N PHE A 84 -1.60 0.64 -12.20
CA PHE A 84 -2.48 1.79 -12.01
C PHE A 84 -1.97 3.08 -12.68
N GLY A 85 -0.76 3.06 -13.24
CA GLY A 85 -0.05 4.20 -13.83
C GLY A 85 0.13 5.37 -12.86
N ILE A 86 0.41 5.05 -11.59
CA ILE A 86 0.79 5.96 -10.53
C ILE A 86 2.30 5.85 -10.32
N ASN A 87 3.04 6.83 -10.82
CA ASN A 87 4.49 6.88 -10.65
C ASN A 87 4.87 7.64 -9.38
N LEU A 88 5.64 6.98 -8.50
CA LEU A 88 6.20 7.58 -7.31
C LEU A 88 7.38 8.50 -7.68
N THR A 89 7.27 9.79 -7.36
CA THR A 89 8.31 10.81 -7.59
C THR A 89 9.44 10.74 -6.55
N SER A 90 10.43 11.63 -6.62
CA SER A 90 11.51 11.77 -5.63
C SER A 90 11.00 11.98 -4.20
N ASP A 91 9.86 12.63 -4.05
CA ASP A 91 9.27 12.96 -2.74
C ASP A 91 8.77 11.73 -1.99
N HIS A 92 8.69 10.58 -2.66
CA HIS A 92 8.22 9.31 -2.12
C HIS A 92 9.38 8.40 -1.68
N LYS A 93 10.57 8.95 -1.40
CA LYS A 93 11.76 8.15 -1.08
C LYS A 93 11.50 7.13 0.04
N HIS A 94 10.93 7.57 1.17
CA HIS A 94 10.65 6.67 2.30
C HIS A 94 9.64 5.57 1.97
N MET A 95 8.65 5.88 1.11
CA MET A 95 7.69 4.90 0.61
C MET A 95 8.36 3.88 -0.31
N LYS A 96 9.27 4.31 -1.20
CA LYS A 96 10.06 3.41 -2.04
C LYS A 96 10.96 2.50 -1.22
N ASP A 97 11.70 3.05 -0.26
CA ASP A 97 12.54 2.27 0.64
C ASP A 97 11.69 1.25 1.42
N TYR A 98 10.48 1.61 1.81
CA TYR A 98 9.52 0.70 2.45
C TYR A 98 9.06 -0.42 1.49
N MET A 99 8.69 -0.07 0.26
CA MET A 99 8.28 -1.03 -0.77
C MET A 99 9.39 -2.06 -1.03
N GLU A 100 10.64 -1.61 -1.22
CA GLU A 100 11.79 -2.50 -1.41
C GLU A 100 11.97 -3.47 -0.24
N ARG A 101 11.83 -2.98 1.01
CA ARG A 101 11.92 -3.84 2.21
C ARG A 101 10.80 -4.87 2.30
N VAL A 102 9.57 -4.50 1.93
CA VAL A 102 8.43 -5.40 2.03
C VAL A 102 8.44 -6.42 0.89
N PHE A 103 8.75 -5.98 -0.34
CA PHE A 103 8.79 -6.83 -1.51
C PHE A 103 9.95 -7.83 -1.46
N SER A 104 11.11 -7.46 -0.93
CA SER A 104 12.25 -8.38 -0.79
C SER A 104 12.05 -9.53 0.22
N ARG A 105 10.93 -9.59 0.94
CA ARG A 105 10.63 -10.68 1.86
C ARG A 105 10.27 -11.94 1.06
N GLU A 106 10.91 -13.07 1.39
CA GLU A 106 10.59 -14.38 0.79
C GLU A 106 9.08 -14.70 0.85
N ALA A 107 8.43 -14.38 1.97
CA ALA A 107 6.99 -14.60 2.13
C ALA A 107 6.13 -13.75 1.19
N PHE A 108 6.59 -12.54 0.80
CA PHE A 108 5.89 -11.71 -0.18
C PHE A 108 6.11 -12.28 -1.58
N GLN A 109 7.37 -12.57 -1.95
CA GLN A 109 7.71 -13.17 -3.24
C GLN A 109 6.93 -14.47 -3.48
N HIS A 110 6.92 -15.39 -2.51
CA HIS A 110 6.16 -16.64 -2.60
C HIS A 110 4.63 -16.47 -2.56
N SER A 111 4.12 -15.29 -2.20
CA SER A 111 2.69 -15.01 -2.20
C SER A 111 2.16 -14.50 -3.53
N LEU A 112 3.05 -14.05 -4.43
CA LEU A 112 2.67 -13.54 -5.73
C LEU A 112 2.19 -14.69 -6.63
N THR A 113 1.12 -14.43 -7.39
CA THR A 113 0.74 -15.30 -8.51
C THR A 113 1.59 -15.00 -9.73
N GLU A 114 1.63 -15.92 -10.71
CA GLU A 114 2.32 -15.70 -12.00
C GLU A 114 1.89 -14.38 -12.66
N ASP A 115 0.57 -14.12 -12.72
CA ASP A 115 0.02 -12.86 -13.24
C ASP A 115 0.51 -11.61 -12.47
N GLU A 116 0.80 -11.72 -11.18
CA GLU A 116 1.28 -10.59 -10.36
C GLU A 116 2.80 -10.39 -10.53
N GLU A 117 3.56 -11.46 -10.70
CA GLU A 117 5.00 -11.39 -11.01
C GLU A 117 5.23 -10.75 -12.38
N GLU A 118 4.43 -11.11 -13.38
CA GLU A 118 4.49 -10.55 -14.74
C GLU A 118 4.21 -9.04 -14.80
N MET A 119 3.60 -8.45 -13.77
CA MET A 119 3.40 -6.99 -13.70
C MET A 119 4.72 -6.21 -13.63
N HIS A 120 5.83 -6.85 -13.25
CA HIS A 120 7.15 -6.22 -13.06
C HIS A 120 8.27 -6.86 -13.90
N LEU A 121 7.92 -7.71 -14.87
CA LEU A 121 8.85 -8.31 -15.85
C LEU A 121 8.96 -7.46 -17.12
#